data_AF-A0AAW0XPP0-F1
#
_entry.id   AF-A0AAW0XPP0-F1
#
_cell.length_a   1.000
_cell.length_b   1.000
_cell.length_c   1.000
_cell.angle_alpha   90.00
_cell.angle_beta   90.00
_cell.angle_gamma   90.00
#
_symmetry.space_group_name_H-M   'P 1'
#
loop_
_entity.id
_entity.type
_entity.pdbx_description
1 polymer ?
#
loop_
_entity_poly.entity_id
_entity_poly.type
_entity_poly.pdbx_seq_one_letter_code
_entity_poly.pdbx_strand_id
1 'polypeptide(L)'
;MAPHHDVSNSQKSKGHTSQNSASFAGFLHYPTNRDNSLKTSHTWISGKRIDDDVGPYWRIHNKLYDLTDFIDKHPGGKDWLLATKGTDITEAFESAHISTAAENTLPKYYAKDISTPRNSPYTFHDDGFYKMLKRKVRPILKKVGRGPTWSMVVLQDSFALTFMLLTVAACLTESYTLVILAGIVLGMTGNCAHNFFHQRDNWRMYYFDLMLFSSYDWRISHGLSHHLYTNTIYDIEISALEPIWEFLPKSDKSFMKRYGSWIYEQFIMPMALFIEAVKRIYHQYSGDMKLRPENLLPVVEFILMAVVSSSVGMAFRLWVVLHMACSYWFAAIGVVVAHHHPDIYHQGDAMREDKDWGLCQLDAVRDRVEVTGNLFLVSISFGDHSLHHLFPTVDHSKLPYIYPVFMETCKEFGVPFKFMRTSELIIGKYLQLAKNTPNVNPPGYKSS
;
A
#
# COMPACT_ATOMS: atom_id res chain seq x y z
N MET A 1 -11.15 -31.17 38.74
CA MET A 1 -9.68 -31.12 38.92
C MET A 1 -9.03 -31.28 37.56
N ALA A 2 -8.66 -30.16 36.95
CA ALA A 2 -7.85 -30.08 35.74
C ALA A 2 -7.03 -28.79 35.90
N PRO A 3 -5.70 -28.80 35.69
CA PRO A 3 -4.87 -27.67 36.09
C PRO A 3 -4.94 -26.56 35.05
N HIS A 4 -5.22 -25.35 35.53
CA HIS A 4 -5.00 -24.11 34.81
C HIS A 4 -3.51 -23.95 34.54
N HIS A 5 -3.12 -23.94 33.25
CA HIS A 5 -1.80 -23.48 32.84
C HIS A 5 -1.81 -21.97 32.75
N ASP A 6 -1.41 -21.34 33.85
CA ASP A 6 -0.99 -19.94 33.90
C ASP A 6 0.39 -19.84 33.22
N VAL A 7 0.42 -19.29 32.01
CA VAL A 7 1.68 -18.94 31.34
C VAL A 7 1.91 -17.45 31.56
N SER A 8 2.36 -17.11 32.76
CA SER A 8 2.94 -15.80 33.06
C SER A 8 4.32 -15.71 32.39
N ASN A 9 4.37 -15.36 31.11
CA ASN A 9 5.64 -15.05 30.46
C ASN A 9 6.00 -13.60 30.76
N SER A 10 6.67 -13.37 31.89
CA SER A 10 7.24 -12.08 32.24
C SER A 10 8.43 -11.78 31.32
N GLN A 11 8.16 -11.30 30.10
CA GLN A 11 9.15 -10.48 29.41
C GLN A 11 9.20 -9.13 30.10
N LYS A 12 10.14 -9.01 31.05
CA LYS A 12 10.57 -7.72 31.58
C LYS A 12 10.89 -6.81 30.39
N SER A 13 10.07 -5.77 30.23
CA SER A 13 10.34 -4.65 29.34
C SER A 13 11.73 -4.11 29.68
N LYS A 14 12.73 -4.43 28.84
CA LYS A 14 13.97 -3.65 28.85
C LYS A 14 13.58 -2.24 28.46
N GLY A 15 13.74 -1.32 29.41
CA GLY A 15 13.30 0.07 29.30
C GLY A 15 13.70 0.67 27.97
N HIS A 16 12.68 0.98 27.16
CA HIS A 16 12.83 1.98 26.12
C HIS A 16 12.74 3.33 26.84
N THR A 17 13.90 3.82 27.25
CA THR A 17 14.13 5.25 27.45
C THR A 17 13.46 6.00 26.31
N SER A 18 12.67 7.02 26.64
CA SER A 18 12.05 7.96 25.71
C SER A 18 13.03 8.37 24.61
N GLN A 19 12.98 7.68 23.47
CA GLN A 19 13.70 8.11 22.28
C GLN A 19 12.97 9.35 21.78
N ASN A 20 13.69 10.47 21.69
CA ASN A 20 13.15 11.75 21.23
C ASN A 20 12.35 11.56 19.93
N SER A 21 11.14 12.13 19.87
CA SER A 21 10.29 12.15 18.66
C SER A 21 10.99 12.70 17.41
N ALA A 22 12.06 13.48 17.60
CA ALA A 22 12.97 13.92 16.53
C ALA A 22 13.64 12.77 15.77
N SER A 23 13.84 11.60 16.38
CA SER A 23 14.49 10.44 15.76
C SER A 23 13.59 9.68 14.78
N PHE A 24 12.27 9.87 14.86
CA PHE A 24 11.27 9.22 14.02
C PHE A 24 10.48 10.21 13.19
N ALA A 25 11.14 11.26 12.69
CA ALA A 25 10.51 12.27 11.83
C ALA A 25 9.23 12.92 12.42
N GLY A 26 9.15 13.00 13.75
CA GLY A 26 8.01 13.60 14.45
C GLY A 26 6.96 12.60 14.94
N PHE A 27 7.05 11.30 14.60
CA PHE A 27 6.23 10.28 15.27
C PHE A 27 6.58 10.22 16.76
N LEU A 28 5.58 10.02 17.62
CA LEU A 28 5.78 9.98 19.07
C LEU A 28 6.46 8.70 19.53
N HIS A 29 6.15 7.58 18.88
CA HIS A 29 6.61 6.26 19.26
C HIS A 29 7.23 5.53 18.07
N TYR A 30 8.29 4.77 18.33
CA TYR A 30 8.71 3.73 17.40
C TYR A 30 7.60 2.69 17.27
N PRO A 31 7.18 2.28 16.06
CA PRO A 31 6.00 1.45 15.92
C PRO A 31 6.13 0.11 16.63
N THR A 32 5.15 -0.22 17.46
CA THR A 32 5.04 -1.53 18.08
C THR A 32 4.93 -2.60 16.99
N ASN A 33 5.56 -3.76 17.22
CA ASN A 33 5.64 -4.89 16.29
C ASN A 33 6.37 -4.64 14.95
N ARG A 34 6.99 -3.48 14.73
CA ARG A 34 7.74 -3.22 13.50
C ARG A 34 8.82 -4.27 13.23
N ASP A 35 9.60 -4.62 14.26
CA ASP A 35 10.74 -5.53 14.16
C ASP A 35 10.37 -6.99 14.48
N ASN A 36 9.07 -7.32 14.41
CA ASN A 36 8.63 -8.71 14.49
C ASN A 36 9.30 -9.54 13.39
N SER A 37 9.65 -10.79 13.68
CA SER A 37 10.26 -11.72 12.72
C SER A 37 9.32 -12.04 11.56
N LEU A 38 8.00 -12.05 11.80
CA LEU A 38 6.97 -12.27 10.81
C LEU A 38 6.14 -10.99 10.63
N LYS A 39 6.59 -10.14 9.71
CA LYS A 39 5.92 -8.87 9.40
C LYS A 39 4.74 -9.12 8.47
N THR A 40 3.53 -8.87 8.97
CA THR A 40 2.28 -8.97 8.23
C THR A 40 1.37 -7.78 8.52
N SER A 41 0.36 -7.59 7.67
CA SER A 41 -0.71 -6.61 7.89
C SER A 41 -1.36 -6.73 9.28
N HIS A 42 -1.50 -7.95 9.78
CA HIS A 42 -2.09 -8.25 11.09
C HIS A 42 -1.18 -7.84 12.26
N THR A 43 0.12 -8.11 12.18
CA THR A 43 1.08 -7.68 13.21
C THR A 43 1.22 -6.16 13.23
N TRP A 44 1.14 -5.51 12.07
CA TRP A 44 1.19 -4.05 11.96
C TRP A 44 -0.04 -3.38 12.56
N ILE A 45 -1.26 -3.79 12.17
CA ILE A 45 -2.48 -3.16 12.68
C ILE A 45 -2.67 -3.42 14.18
N SER A 46 -2.21 -4.56 14.70
CA SER A 46 -2.20 -4.83 16.15
C SER A 46 -1.19 -3.95 16.90
N GLY A 47 0.00 -3.72 16.32
CA GLY A 47 0.97 -2.77 16.86
C GLY A 47 0.42 -1.35 16.90
N LYS A 48 -0.19 -0.89 15.80
CA LYS A 48 -0.84 0.42 15.72
C LYS A 48 -1.94 0.63 16.78
N ARG A 49 -2.73 -0.41 17.11
CA ARG A 49 -3.72 -0.32 18.21
C ARG A 49 -3.08 -0.06 19.56
N ILE A 50 -1.91 -0.65 19.82
CA ILE A 50 -1.15 -0.44 21.05
C ILE A 50 -0.57 0.98 21.06
N ASP A 51 -0.01 1.43 19.94
CA ASP A 51 0.62 2.75 19.82
C ASP A 51 -0.39 3.90 19.92
N ASP A 52 -1.59 3.72 19.36
CA ASP A 52 -2.63 4.76 19.36
C ASP A 52 -3.43 4.79 20.68
N ASP A 53 -3.62 3.63 21.33
CA ASP A 53 -4.29 3.45 22.64
C ASP A 53 -5.62 4.22 22.81
N VAL A 54 -6.53 4.06 21.84
CA VAL A 54 -7.85 4.73 21.84
C VAL A 54 -8.99 3.83 22.31
N GLY A 55 -8.67 2.69 22.93
CA GLY A 55 -9.64 1.71 23.44
C GLY A 55 -10.51 1.10 22.32
N PRO A 56 -11.83 0.95 22.50
CA PRO A 56 -12.71 0.36 21.49
C PRO A 56 -13.15 1.36 20.39
N TYR A 57 -12.67 2.60 20.44
CA TYR A 57 -13.13 3.69 19.58
C TYR A 57 -12.28 3.84 18.32
N TRP A 58 -12.76 4.65 17.39
CA TRP A 58 -11.99 5.17 16.27
C TRP A 58 -11.66 6.63 16.54
N ARG A 59 -10.39 7.00 16.45
CA ARG A 59 -9.96 8.39 16.61
C ARG A 59 -9.92 9.08 15.24
N ILE A 60 -10.54 10.26 15.16
CA ILE A 60 -10.41 11.19 14.04
C ILE A 60 -10.12 12.57 14.63
N HIS A 61 -8.94 13.10 14.34
CA HIS A 61 -8.38 14.29 14.97
C HIS A 61 -8.34 14.15 16.51
N ASN A 62 -8.95 15.08 17.24
CA ASN A 62 -8.99 15.09 18.71
C ASN A 62 -10.33 14.59 19.27
N LYS A 63 -11.02 13.72 18.50
CA LYS A 63 -12.33 13.18 18.85
C LYS A 63 -12.36 11.67 18.67
N LEU A 64 -13.07 11.00 19.57
CA LEU A 64 -13.36 9.59 19.53
C LEU A 64 -14.80 9.34 19.08
N TYR A 65 -14.96 8.32 18.24
CA TYR A 65 -16.24 7.92 17.69
C TYR A 65 -16.48 6.44 17.95
N ASP A 66 -17.71 6.09 18.33
CA ASP A 66 -18.17 4.70 18.34
C ASP A 66 -18.89 4.39 17.04
N LEU A 67 -18.17 3.78 16.10
CA LEU A 67 -18.70 3.43 14.79
C LEU A 67 -19.31 2.02 14.76
N THR A 68 -19.48 1.34 15.90
CA THR A 68 -19.91 -0.07 15.96
C THR A 68 -21.21 -0.30 15.19
N ASP A 69 -22.23 0.54 15.39
CA ASP A 69 -23.54 0.43 14.71
C ASP A 69 -23.53 0.91 13.24
N PHE A 70 -22.41 1.49 12.79
CA PHE A 70 -22.20 1.96 11.43
C PHE A 70 -21.42 0.98 10.56
N ILE A 71 -20.72 0.00 11.15
CA ILE A 71 -19.83 -0.94 10.44
C ILE A 71 -20.51 -1.54 9.20
N ASP A 72 -21.68 -2.15 9.37
CA ASP A 72 -22.40 -2.82 8.28
C ASP A 72 -23.07 -1.84 7.30
N LYS A 73 -23.15 -0.56 7.66
CA LYS A 73 -23.74 0.51 6.83
C LYS A 73 -22.67 1.32 6.09
N HIS A 74 -21.39 1.09 6.38
CA HIS A 74 -20.30 1.88 5.81
C HIS A 74 -20.26 1.71 4.28
N PRO A 75 -20.45 2.79 3.49
CA PRO A 75 -20.55 2.67 2.03
C PRO A 75 -19.31 2.12 1.34
N GLY A 76 -18.12 2.23 1.98
CA GLY A 76 -16.85 1.70 1.49
C GLY A 76 -16.59 0.22 1.83
N GLY A 77 -17.46 -0.42 2.62
CA GLY A 77 -17.28 -1.81 3.08
C GLY A 77 -16.91 -1.88 4.56
N LYS A 78 -17.37 -2.94 5.24
CA LYS A 78 -17.21 -3.12 6.69
C LYS A 78 -15.77 -3.41 7.13
N ASP A 79 -14.98 -4.01 6.25
CA ASP A 79 -13.63 -4.50 6.55
C ASP A 79 -12.69 -3.37 6.99
N TRP A 80 -12.84 -2.16 6.42
CA TRP A 80 -12.06 -0.99 6.82
C TRP A 80 -12.24 -0.61 8.29
N LEU A 81 -13.49 -0.59 8.77
CA LEU A 81 -13.79 -0.23 10.16
C LEU A 81 -13.47 -1.38 11.11
N LEU A 82 -13.74 -2.63 10.73
CA LEU A 82 -13.36 -3.81 11.52
C LEU A 82 -11.86 -3.89 11.73
N ALA A 83 -11.06 -3.67 10.69
CA ALA A 83 -9.60 -3.69 10.78
C ALA A 83 -9.06 -2.57 11.67
N THR A 84 -9.63 -1.37 11.59
CA THR A 84 -9.13 -0.16 12.28
C THR A 84 -9.76 0.11 13.64
N LYS A 85 -10.59 -0.81 14.16
CA LYS A 85 -11.16 -0.65 15.51
C LYS A 85 -10.02 -0.52 16.52
N GLY A 86 -10.07 0.54 17.33
CA GLY A 86 -9.05 0.85 18.33
C GLY A 86 -7.81 1.57 17.78
N THR A 87 -7.89 2.22 16.62
CA THR A 87 -6.77 3.01 16.07
C THR A 87 -7.15 4.47 15.79
N ASP A 88 -6.13 5.32 15.63
CA ASP A 88 -6.26 6.62 14.97
C ASP A 88 -6.35 6.42 13.45
N ILE A 89 -7.47 6.84 12.89
CA ILE A 89 -7.82 6.75 11.47
C ILE A 89 -7.91 8.12 10.80
N THR A 90 -7.31 9.16 11.38
CA THR A 90 -7.41 10.54 10.87
C THR A 90 -6.93 10.66 9.42
N GLU A 91 -5.74 10.15 9.09
CA GLU A 91 -5.22 10.19 7.71
C GLU A 91 -6.14 9.41 6.76
N ALA A 92 -6.58 8.22 7.15
CA ALA A 92 -7.48 7.38 6.35
C ALA A 92 -8.83 8.09 6.12
N PHE A 93 -9.37 8.74 7.14
CA PHE A 93 -10.62 9.49 7.04
C PHE A 93 -10.46 10.67 6.06
N GLU A 94 -9.38 11.44 6.20
CA GLU A 94 -9.13 12.60 5.37
C GLU A 94 -8.83 12.23 3.91
N SER A 95 -8.07 11.17 3.65
CA SER A 95 -7.72 10.74 2.29
C SER A 95 -8.86 10.06 1.55
N ALA A 96 -9.65 9.23 2.25
CA ALA A 96 -10.72 8.46 1.62
C ALA A 96 -12.01 9.26 1.38
N HIS A 97 -12.32 10.24 2.25
CA HIS A 97 -13.61 10.95 2.23
C HIS A 97 -13.48 12.34 1.61
N ILE A 98 -13.64 12.41 0.29
CA ILE A 98 -13.47 13.68 -0.44
C ILE A 98 -14.68 14.60 -0.31
N SER A 99 -15.91 14.08 -0.26
CA SER A 99 -17.13 14.89 -0.02
C SER A 99 -17.37 15.16 1.47
N THR A 100 -18.25 16.12 1.74
CA THR A 100 -18.74 16.45 3.09
C THR A 100 -19.72 15.43 3.68
N ALA A 101 -20.11 14.38 2.94
CA ALA A 101 -21.09 13.39 3.41
C ALA A 101 -20.65 12.64 4.68
N ALA A 102 -19.37 12.28 4.77
CA ALA A 102 -18.82 11.61 5.95
C ALA A 102 -18.76 12.56 7.15
N GLU A 103 -18.26 13.78 6.93
CA GLU A 103 -18.21 14.86 7.92
C GLU A 103 -19.61 15.17 8.51
N ASN A 104 -20.66 15.13 7.69
CA ASN A 104 -22.05 15.35 8.12
C ASN A 104 -22.66 14.14 8.86
N THR A 105 -22.14 12.93 8.64
CA THR A 105 -22.65 11.70 9.25
C THR A 105 -22.00 11.42 10.60
N LEU A 106 -20.72 11.78 10.72
CA LEU A 106 -19.86 11.48 11.85
C LEU A 106 -20.37 11.97 13.23
N PRO A 107 -21.03 13.14 13.37
CA PRO A 107 -21.51 13.62 14.67
C PRO A 107 -22.48 12.67 15.39
N LYS A 108 -23.20 11.82 14.64
CA LYS A 108 -24.14 10.83 15.20
C LYS A 108 -23.46 9.76 16.05
N TYR A 109 -22.15 9.56 15.83
CA TYR A 109 -21.35 8.52 16.45
C TYR A 109 -20.30 9.09 17.41
N TYR A 110 -20.36 10.40 17.70
CA TYR A 110 -19.44 11.05 18.62
C TYR A 110 -19.56 10.44 20.01
N ALA A 111 -18.43 10.01 20.56
CA ALA A 111 -18.36 9.47 21.91
C ALA A 111 -17.85 10.52 22.90
N LYS A 112 -16.64 11.06 22.65
CA LYS A 112 -15.99 12.05 23.51
C LYS A 112 -14.78 12.70 22.85
N ASP A 113 -14.31 13.80 23.42
CA ASP A 113 -13.03 14.40 23.07
C ASP A 113 -11.87 13.59 23.68
N ILE A 114 -10.69 13.71 23.06
CA ILE A 114 -9.44 13.11 23.55
C ILE A 114 -8.32 14.16 23.47
N SER A 115 -7.54 14.29 24.55
CA SER A 115 -6.46 15.26 24.67
C SER A 115 -5.06 14.64 24.54
N THR A 116 -4.95 13.31 24.56
CA THR A 116 -3.66 12.65 24.33
C THR A 116 -3.17 13.02 22.93
N PRO A 117 -1.90 13.40 22.76
CA PRO A 117 -1.36 13.70 21.44
C PRO A 117 -1.55 12.54 20.44
N ARG A 118 -1.65 12.87 19.16
CA ARG A 118 -1.67 11.86 18.09
C ARG A 118 -0.25 11.34 17.89
N ASN A 119 -0.12 10.03 17.67
CA ASN A 119 1.18 9.45 17.34
C ASN A 119 1.69 9.92 15.97
N SER A 120 0.80 10.11 15.00
CA SER A 120 1.13 10.68 13.68
C SER A 120 1.44 12.19 13.77
N PRO A 121 2.51 12.68 13.12
CA PRO A 121 2.86 14.09 13.12
C PRO A 121 2.05 14.93 12.12
N TYR A 122 1.27 14.30 11.26
CA TYR A 122 0.68 14.99 10.11
C TYR A 122 -0.47 15.91 10.49
N THR A 123 -0.51 17.06 9.82
CA THR A 123 -1.52 18.09 10.00
C THR A 123 -2.46 18.18 8.80
N PHE A 124 -3.66 18.69 9.08
CA PHE A 124 -4.75 18.88 8.13
C PHE A 124 -5.38 20.26 8.34
N HIS A 125 -4.54 21.31 8.39
CA HIS A 125 -5.00 22.68 8.57
C HIS A 125 -5.94 23.09 7.42
N ASP A 126 -6.99 23.84 7.73
CA ASP A 126 -8.01 24.18 6.73
C ASP A 126 -7.43 25.05 5.60
N ASP A 127 -6.47 25.91 5.89
CA ASP A 127 -5.70 26.70 4.93
C ASP A 127 -4.46 25.97 4.38
N GLY A 128 -4.17 24.76 4.87
CA GLY A 128 -3.09 23.90 4.39
C GLY A 128 -3.31 23.34 2.98
N PHE A 129 -2.23 22.87 2.38
CA PHE A 129 -2.18 22.37 1.00
C PHE A 129 -3.23 21.29 0.74
N TYR A 130 -3.27 20.25 1.60
CA TYR A 130 -4.14 19.11 1.33
C TYR A 130 -5.63 19.48 1.39
N LYS A 131 -6.05 20.21 2.43
CA LYS A 131 -7.45 20.61 2.60
C LYS A 131 -7.87 21.59 1.50
N MET A 132 -6.99 22.48 1.07
CA MET A 132 -7.26 23.37 -0.06
C MET A 132 -7.43 22.60 -1.37
N LEU A 133 -6.50 21.70 -1.70
CA LEU A 133 -6.59 20.85 -2.88
C LEU A 133 -7.88 20.01 -2.86
N LYS A 134 -8.17 19.34 -1.74
CA LYS A 134 -9.38 18.54 -1.53
C LYS A 134 -10.64 19.37 -1.79
N ARG A 135 -10.72 20.63 -1.32
CA ARG A 135 -11.85 21.54 -1.60
C ARG A 135 -11.99 21.86 -3.09
N LYS A 136 -10.88 22.13 -3.78
CA LYS A 136 -10.88 22.43 -5.22
C LYS A 136 -11.23 21.20 -6.09
N VAL A 137 -10.89 20.00 -5.63
CA VAL A 137 -11.20 18.72 -6.31
C VAL A 137 -12.68 18.31 -6.17
N ARG A 138 -13.32 18.61 -5.03
CA ARG A 138 -14.74 18.29 -4.76
C ARG A 138 -15.70 18.61 -5.91
N PRO A 139 -15.76 19.84 -6.46
CA PRO A 139 -16.70 20.17 -7.54
C PRO A 139 -16.41 19.40 -8.84
N ILE A 140 -15.14 19.10 -9.13
CA ILE A 140 -14.75 18.30 -10.30
C ILE A 140 -15.32 16.88 -10.17
N LEU A 141 -15.07 16.22 -9.03
CA LEU A 141 -15.56 14.86 -8.78
C LEU A 141 -17.09 14.78 -8.66
N LYS A 142 -17.77 15.86 -8.26
CA LYS A 142 -19.24 15.94 -8.32
C LYS A 142 -19.74 15.86 -9.77
N LYS A 143 -18.99 16.38 -10.74
CA LYS A 143 -19.33 16.36 -12.17
C LYS A 143 -18.93 15.06 -12.86
N VAL A 144 -17.72 14.55 -12.61
CA VAL A 144 -17.15 13.40 -13.36
C VAL A 144 -17.31 12.04 -12.66
N GLY A 145 -17.74 12.04 -11.40
CA GLY A 145 -17.80 10.86 -10.55
C GLY A 145 -16.44 10.45 -9.98
N ARG A 146 -16.43 9.40 -9.14
CA ARG A 146 -15.21 8.85 -8.52
C ARG A 146 -14.86 7.43 -8.94
N GLY A 147 -15.86 6.65 -9.36
CA GLY A 147 -15.66 5.26 -9.78
C GLY A 147 -15.10 5.12 -11.20
N PRO A 148 -14.85 3.89 -11.65
CA PRO A 148 -14.24 3.60 -12.94
C PRO A 148 -15.09 4.11 -14.10
N THR A 149 -14.41 4.64 -15.11
CA THR A 149 -15.00 4.77 -16.44
C THR A 149 -15.24 3.41 -17.07
N TRP A 150 -16.11 3.36 -18.09
CA TRP A 150 -16.30 2.15 -18.88
C TRP A 150 -14.99 1.63 -19.49
N SER A 151 -14.11 2.54 -19.95
CA SER A 151 -12.80 2.18 -20.48
C SER A 151 -11.92 1.45 -19.46
N MET A 152 -11.92 1.88 -18.19
CA MET A 152 -11.20 1.19 -17.12
C MET A 152 -11.77 -0.22 -16.87
N VAL A 153 -13.10 -0.34 -16.85
CA VAL A 153 -13.77 -1.64 -16.66
C VAL A 153 -13.43 -2.61 -17.79
N VAL A 154 -13.56 -2.17 -19.04
CA VAL A 154 -13.23 -2.98 -20.22
C VAL A 154 -11.77 -3.40 -20.19
N LEU A 155 -10.87 -2.49 -19.80
CA LEU A 155 -9.45 -2.78 -19.72
C LEU A 155 -9.13 -3.86 -18.68
N GLN A 156 -9.63 -3.72 -17.45
CA GLN A 156 -9.48 -4.71 -16.38
C GLN A 156 -10.00 -6.09 -16.79
N ASP A 157 -11.20 -6.14 -17.37
CA ASP A 157 -11.82 -7.42 -17.76
C ASP A 157 -11.13 -8.03 -18.99
N SER A 158 -10.57 -7.20 -19.88
CA SER A 158 -9.76 -7.67 -21.00
C SER A 158 -8.46 -8.32 -20.54
N PHE A 159 -7.80 -7.79 -19.50
CA PHE A 159 -6.64 -8.44 -18.90
C PHE A 159 -7.01 -9.79 -18.29
N ALA A 160 -8.08 -9.84 -17.50
CA ALA A 160 -8.56 -11.09 -16.89
C ALA A 160 -8.93 -12.15 -17.95
N LEU A 161 -9.64 -11.75 -19.01
CA LEU A 161 -9.98 -12.63 -20.13
C LEU A 161 -8.73 -13.12 -20.87
N THR A 162 -7.79 -12.23 -21.15
CA THR A 162 -6.53 -12.56 -21.83
C THR A 162 -5.71 -13.55 -21.01
N PHE A 163 -5.62 -13.33 -19.69
CA PHE A 163 -5.00 -14.26 -18.75
C PHE A 163 -5.65 -15.64 -18.84
N MET A 164 -6.98 -15.72 -18.72
CA MET A 164 -7.68 -17.01 -18.79
C MET A 164 -7.42 -17.75 -20.12
N LEU A 165 -7.49 -17.04 -21.25
CA LEU A 165 -7.25 -17.62 -22.58
C LEU A 165 -5.81 -18.12 -22.73
N LEU A 166 -4.82 -17.34 -22.29
CA LEU A 166 -3.41 -17.73 -22.32
C LEU A 166 -3.13 -18.93 -21.41
N THR A 167 -3.72 -18.97 -20.21
CA THR A 167 -3.55 -20.08 -19.27
C THR A 167 -4.12 -21.37 -19.84
N VAL A 168 -5.33 -21.34 -20.42
CA VAL A 168 -5.94 -22.51 -21.07
C VAL A 168 -5.09 -22.96 -22.27
N ALA A 169 -4.67 -22.04 -23.13
CA ALA A 169 -3.82 -22.35 -24.27
C ALA A 169 -2.47 -22.95 -23.83
N ALA A 170 -1.86 -22.42 -22.76
CA ALA A 170 -0.64 -22.96 -22.17
C ALA A 170 -0.84 -24.37 -21.62
N CYS A 171 -1.99 -24.68 -21.00
CA CYS A 171 -2.29 -26.01 -20.48
C CYS A 171 -2.54 -27.03 -21.60
N LEU A 172 -3.26 -26.65 -22.66
CA LEU A 172 -3.55 -27.52 -23.81
C LEU A 172 -2.31 -27.83 -24.65
N THR A 173 -1.37 -26.88 -24.73
CA THR A 173 -0.15 -27.00 -25.55
C THR A 173 1.10 -27.33 -24.73
N GLU A 174 0.98 -27.31 -23.40
CA GLU A 174 2.09 -27.45 -22.44
C GLU A 174 3.23 -26.44 -22.68
N SER A 175 2.88 -25.26 -23.19
CA SER A 175 3.83 -24.24 -23.59
C SER A 175 4.26 -23.34 -22.43
N TYR A 176 5.53 -23.42 -22.06
CA TYR A 176 6.14 -22.51 -21.09
C TYR A 176 6.16 -21.06 -21.56
N THR A 177 6.24 -20.80 -22.86
CA THR A 177 6.16 -19.43 -23.39
C THR A 177 4.79 -18.83 -23.14
N LEU A 178 3.72 -19.58 -23.43
CA LEU A 178 2.36 -19.11 -23.19
C LEU A 178 2.08 -18.92 -21.70
N VAL A 179 2.59 -19.82 -20.84
CA VAL A 179 2.37 -19.69 -19.39
C VAL A 179 3.12 -18.52 -18.77
N ILE A 180 4.32 -18.18 -19.29
CA ILE A 180 5.06 -16.98 -18.87
C ILE A 180 4.28 -15.72 -19.28
N LEU A 181 3.75 -15.67 -20.50
CA LEU A 181 2.90 -14.57 -20.95
C LEU A 181 1.62 -14.47 -20.11
N ALA A 182 0.99 -15.60 -19.77
CA ALA A 182 -0.16 -15.63 -18.87
C ALA A 182 0.18 -15.04 -17.50
N GLY A 183 1.34 -15.41 -16.93
CA GLY A 183 1.82 -14.87 -15.65
C GLY A 183 2.06 -13.36 -15.70
N ILE A 184 2.66 -12.83 -16.77
CA ILE A 184 2.82 -11.38 -16.96
C ILE A 184 1.46 -10.68 -17.02
N VAL A 185 0.51 -11.24 -17.78
CA VAL A 185 -0.85 -10.67 -17.88
C VAL A 185 -1.59 -10.78 -16.55
N LEU A 186 -1.38 -11.84 -15.75
CA LEU A 186 -1.90 -11.92 -14.39
C LEU A 186 -1.35 -10.79 -13.51
N GLY A 187 -0.04 -10.52 -13.60
CA GLY A 187 0.58 -9.38 -12.93
C GLY A 187 -0.03 -8.04 -13.34
N MET A 188 -0.27 -7.82 -14.63
CA MET A 188 -0.99 -6.63 -15.13
C MET A 188 -2.43 -6.57 -14.60
N THR A 189 -3.11 -7.72 -14.56
CA THR A 189 -4.49 -7.85 -14.07
C THR A 189 -4.59 -7.42 -12.62
N GLY A 190 -3.67 -7.85 -11.75
CA GLY A 190 -3.70 -7.44 -10.36
C GLY A 190 -3.14 -6.03 -10.10
N ASN A 191 -2.17 -5.54 -10.87
CA ASN A 191 -1.78 -4.12 -10.82
C ASN A 191 -2.99 -3.21 -11.09
N CYS A 192 -3.83 -3.59 -12.07
CA CYS A 192 -5.07 -2.88 -12.34
C CYS A 192 -6.11 -3.11 -11.22
N ALA A 193 -6.22 -4.34 -10.68
CA ALA A 193 -7.15 -4.68 -9.61
C ALA A 193 -6.88 -3.91 -8.31
N HIS A 194 -5.64 -3.45 -8.08
CA HIS A 194 -5.29 -2.61 -6.93
C HIS A 194 -6.15 -1.35 -6.85
N ASN A 195 -6.42 -0.73 -8.00
CA ASN A 195 -7.31 0.43 -8.09
C ASN A 195 -8.74 0.11 -7.63
N PHE A 196 -9.20 -1.13 -7.79
CA PHE A 196 -10.55 -1.55 -7.42
C PHE A 196 -10.69 -1.85 -5.93
N PHE A 197 -9.65 -2.32 -5.22
CA PHE A 197 -9.78 -2.57 -3.78
C PHE A 197 -9.81 -1.29 -2.94
N HIS A 198 -9.30 -0.16 -3.45
CA HIS A 198 -9.43 1.16 -2.80
C HIS A 198 -10.85 1.73 -2.88
N GLN A 199 -11.67 1.19 -3.77
CA GLN A 199 -13.05 1.60 -3.95
C GLN A 199 -13.97 0.82 -3.02
N ARG A 200 -15.28 1.15 -3.09
CA ARG A 200 -16.31 0.30 -2.49
C ARG A 200 -16.14 -1.15 -2.96
N ASP A 201 -16.40 -2.08 -2.04
CA ASP A 201 -16.40 -3.52 -2.32
C ASP A 201 -17.08 -3.84 -3.65
N ASN A 202 -16.32 -4.49 -4.51
CA ASN A 202 -16.70 -4.88 -5.84
C ASN A 202 -15.93 -6.16 -6.19
N TRP A 203 -16.51 -7.00 -7.03
CA TRP A 203 -15.94 -8.33 -7.30
C TRP A 203 -14.61 -8.29 -8.07
N ARG A 204 -14.28 -7.19 -8.76
CA ARG A 204 -13.02 -7.06 -9.52
C ARG A 204 -11.80 -6.88 -8.61
N MET A 205 -12.00 -6.47 -7.37
CA MET A 205 -10.92 -6.44 -6.38
C MET A 205 -10.28 -7.81 -6.19
N TYR A 206 -11.07 -8.89 -6.34
CA TYR A 206 -10.61 -10.26 -6.12
C TYR A 206 -9.75 -10.81 -7.26
N TYR A 207 -9.64 -10.10 -8.39
CA TYR A 207 -8.61 -10.43 -9.37
C TYR A 207 -7.20 -10.29 -8.76
N PHE A 208 -7.03 -9.42 -7.77
CA PHE A 208 -5.78 -9.29 -7.01
C PHE A 208 -5.43 -10.58 -6.24
N ASP A 209 -6.44 -11.28 -5.69
CA ASP A 209 -6.25 -12.51 -4.92
C ASP A 209 -5.81 -13.71 -5.77
N LEU A 210 -5.91 -13.63 -7.11
CA LEU A 210 -5.32 -14.63 -8.02
C LEU A 210 -3.78 -14.62 -7.97
N MET A 211 -3.15 -13.49 -7.62
CA MET A 211 -1.69 -13.34 -7.60
C MET A 211 -1.02 -13.93 -6.36
N LEU A 212 -1.63 -14.91 -5.68
CA LEU A 212 -1.17 -15.42 -4.38
C LEU A 212 -1.09 -14.36 -3.25
N PHE A 213 -1.59 -13.15 -3.47
CA PHE A 213 -1.78 -12.13 -2.44
C PHE A 213 -3.19 -12.18 -1.84
N SER A 214 -3.48 -11.24 -0.94
CA SER A 214 -4.85 -10.99 -0.51
C SER A 214 -5.20 -9.53 -0.64
N SER A 215 -6.32 -9.24 -1.31
CA SER A 215 -6.85 -7.87 -1.40
C SER A 215 -7.23 -7.31 -0.03
N TYR A 216 -7.68 -8.15 0.90
CA TYR A 216 -7.93 -7.74 2.29
C TYR A 216 -6.63 -7.33 3.01
N ASP A 217 -5.58 -8.16 2.94
CA ASP A 217 -4.31 -7.84 3.59
C ASP A 217 -3.67 -6.59 2.97
N TRP A 218 -3.80 -6.42 1.66
CA TRP A 218 -3.30 -5.24 0.93
C TRP A 218 -4.09 -3.97 1.22
N ARG A 219 -5.39 -4.04 1.53
CA ARG A 219 -6.10 -2.87 2.07
C ARG A 219 -5.49 -2.38 3.38
N ILE A 220 -4.94 -3.28 4.20
CA ILE A 220 -4.26 -2.92 5.43
C ILE A 220 -2.83 -2.45 5.15
N SER A 221 -2.01 -3.25 4.46
CA SER A 221 -0.60 -2.89 4.23
C SER A 221 -0.43 -1.70 3.29
N HIS A 222 -1.13 -1.72 2.16
CA HIS A 222 -0.99 -0.69 1.16
C HIS A 222 -1.91 0.50 1.45
N GLY A 223 -3.19 0.21 1.73
CA GLY A 223 -4.22 1.22 1.97
C GLY A 223 -4.08 1.97 3.31
N LEU A 224 -3.95 1.24 4.42
CA LEU A 224 -3.94 1.84 5.77
C LEU A 224 -2.53 2.15 6.29
N SER A 225 -1.49 1.56 5.70
CA SER A 225 -0.11 1.82 6.09
C SER A 225 0.61 2.65 5.04
N HIS A 226 0.91 2.06 3.87
CA HIS A 226 1.76 2.69 2.87
C HIS A 226 1.22 4.04 2.42
N HIS A 227 0.00 4.14 1.89
CA HIS A 227 -0.57 5.42 1.46
C HIS A 227 -0.67 6.49 2.54
N LEU A 228 -0.78 6.10 3.81
CA LEU A 228 -0.93 7.07 4.90
C LEU A 228 0.43 7.57 5.39
N TYR A 229 1.45 6.71 5.34
CA TYR A 229 2.74 6.87 6.00
C TYR A 229 3.93 6.54 5.08
N THR A 230 3.78 6.74 3.77
CA THR A 230 4.72 6.35 2.70
C THR A 230 6.18 6.62 3.06
N ASN A 231 7.02 5.58 2.97
CA ASN A 231 8.46 5.62 3.24
C ASN A 231 8.88 6.03 4.67
N THR A 232 7.94 6.14 5.62
CA THR A 232 8.25 6.44 7.02
C THR A 232 8.57 5.18 7.82
N ILE A 233 8.88 5.34 9.11
CA ILE A 233 9.06 4.20 10.02
C ILE A 233 7.79 3.36 10.21
N TYR A 234 6.60 3.96 10.06
CA TYR A 234 5.29 3.28 10.18
C TYR A 234 4.89 2.53 8.92
N ASP A 235 5.59 2.70 7.81
CA ASP A 235 5.25 2.02 6.56
C ASP A 235 5.63 0.54 6.61
N ILE A 236 4.62 -0.35 6.66
CA ILE A 236 4.85 -1.78 6.59
C ILE A 236 5.50 -2.19 5.27
N GLU A 237 5.26 -1.49 4.16
CA GLU A 237 5.89 -1.81 2.86
C GLU A 237 7.36 -1.38 2.82
N ILE A 238 7.83 -0.61 3.78
CA ILE A 238 9.27 -0.50 4.06
C ILE A 238 9.75 -1.68 4.91
N SER A 239 9.11 -1.92 6.05
CA SER A 239 9.61 -2.89 7.03
C SER A 239 9.55 -4.35 6.52
N ALA A 240 8.51 -4.72 5.76
CA ALA A 240 8.28 -6.06 5.23
C ALA A 240 9.32 -6.48 4.19
N LEU A 241 9.91 -5.49 3.51
CA LEU A 241 11.01 -5.71 2.58
C LEU A 241 12.34 -5.93 3.32
N GLU A 242 12.48 -5.46 4.57
CA GLU A 242 13.69 -5.67 5.36
C GLU A 242 13.77 -7.10 5.94
N PRO A 243 14.93 -7.78 5.84
CA PRO A 243 16.23 -7.23 5.44
C PRO A 243 16.55 -7.47 3.95
N ILE A 244 15.63 -7.95 3.12
CA ILE A 244 15.89 -8.28 1.72
C ILE A 244 16.19 -7.01 0.90
N TRP A 245 15.35 -5.98 1.02
CA TRP A 245 15.60 -4.67 0.42
C TRP A 245 15.57 -3.62 1.53
N GLU A 246 16.71 -3.01 1.80
CA GLU A 246 16.85 -1.97 2.82
C GLU A 246 16.90 -0.60 2.15
N PHE A 247 15.75 0.07 2.06
CA PHE A 247 15.63 1.39 1.44
C PHE A 247 15.97 2.54 2.37
N LEU A 248 15.80 2.38 3.69
CA LEU A 248 16.12 3.44 4.66
C LEU A 248 17.63 3.72 4.69
N PRO A 249 18.11 4.97 4.66
CA PRO A 249 19.54 5.31 4.57
C PRO A 249 20.28 5.12 5.91
N LYS A 250 20.33 3.88 6.40
CA LYS A 250 21.00 3.48 7.65
C LYS A 250 22.52 3.41 7.47
N SER A 251 23.28 3.93 8.43
CA SER A 251 24.75 3.99 8.37
C SER A 251 25.44 2.63 8.41
N ASP A 252 24.76 1.62 8.96
CA ASP A 252 25.26 0.26 9.19
C ASP A 252 24.95 -0.73 8.05
N LYS A 253 24.38 -0.27 6.92
CA LYS A 253 24.15 -1.14 5.75
C LYS A 253 25.44 -1.81 5.28
N SER A 254 25.44 -3.14 5.26
CA SER A 254 26.56 -3.91 4.74
C SER A 254 26.70 -3.79 3.21
N PHE A 255 27.88 -4.12 2.68
CA PHE A 255 28.11 -4.19 1.23
C PHE A 255 27.07 -5.06 0.51
N MET A 256 26.69 -6.20 1.10
CA MET A 256 25.69 -7.10 0.53
C MET A 256 24.29 -6.50 0.47
N LYS A 257 23.88 -5.70 1.48
CA LYS A 257 22.58 -5.01 1.45
C LYS A 257 22.54 -3.88 0.43
N ARG A 258 23.68 -3.22 0.20
CA ARG A 258 23.82 -2.08 -0.71
C ARG A 258 23.92 -2.47 -2.17
N TYR A 259 24.89 -3.33 -2.49
CA TYR A 259 25.26 -3.67 -3.88
C TYR A 259 24.95 -5.13 -4.21
N GLY A 260 25.07 -6.04 -3.23
CA GLY A 260 24.69 -7.44 -3.42
C GLY A 260 23.20 -7.62 -3.71
N SER A 261 22.37 -6.72 -3.18
CA SER A 261 20.91 -6.70 -3.41
C SER A 261 20.53 -6.59 -4.87
N TRP A 262 21.35 -5.93 -5.69
CA TRP A 262 21.10 -5.77 -7.13
C TRP A 262 21.14 -7.11 -7.87
N ILE A 263 21.89 -8.07 -7.32
CA ILE A 263 22.05 -9.40 -7.90
C ILE A 263 21.05 -10.36 -7.27
N TYR A 264 21.03 -10.49 -5.94
CA TYR A 264 20.18 -11.51 -5.31
C TYR A 264 18.69 -11.23 -5.48
N GLU A 265 18.28 -9.98 -5.68
CA GLU A 265 16.87 -9.67 -5.89
C GLU A 265 16.30 -10.31 -7.15
N GLN A 266 17.11 -10.53 -8.19
CA GLN A 266 16.66 -11.15 -9.44
C GLN A 266 16.22 -12.60 -9.21
N PHE A 267 16.72 -13.24 -8.16
CA PHE A 267 16.31 -14.57 -7.73
C PHE A 267 15.16 -14.54 -6.72
N ILE A 268 14.98 -13.43 -5.98
CA ILE A 268 13.91 -13.28 -4.99
C ILE A 268 12.61 -12.78 -5.62
N MET A 269 12.67 -11.89 -6.61
CA MET A 269 11.49 -11.33 -7.27
C MET A 269 10.53 -12.40 -7.83
N PRO A 270 10.99 -13.50 -8.46
CA PRO A 270 10.10 -14.59 -8.88
C PRO A 270 9.45 -15.36 -7.71
N MET A 271 10.01 -15.27 -6.49
CA MET A 271 9.56 -16.00 -5.30
C MET A 271 8.72 -15.14 -4.35
N ALA A 272 8.69 -13.82 -4.50
CA ALA A 272 8.07 -12.89 -3.56
C ALA A 272 6.59 -13.24 -3.26
N LEU A 273 5.78 -13.51 -4.29
CA LEU A 273 4.37 -13.88 -4.10
C LEU A 273 4.20 -15.21 -3.34
N PHE A 274 5.09 -16.19 -3.58
CA PHE A 274 5.10 -17.45 -2.83
C PHE A 274 5.46 -17.24 -1.37
N ILE A 275 6.43 -16.38 -1.08
CA ILE A 275 6.84 -16.05 0.29
C ILE A 275 5.65 -15.48 1.06
N GLU A 276 4.93 -14.52 0.46
CA GLU A 276 3.74 -13.93 1.09
C GLU A 276 2.59 -14.94 1.23
N ALA A 277 2.40 -15.84 0.27
CA ALA A 277 1.43 -16.92 0.39
C ALA A 277 1.75 -17.85 1.56
N VAL A 278 3.02 -18.26 1.71
CA VAL A 278 3.46 -19.12 2.81
C VAL A 278 3.29 -18.43 4.16
N LYS A 279 3.66 -17.14 4.28
CA LYS A 279 3.40 -16.35 5.49
C LYS A 279 1.92 -16.32 5.83
N ARG A 280 1.07 -16.08 4.83
CA ARG A 280 -0.39 -16.02 5.01
C ARG A 280 -0.96 -17.36 5.49
N ILE A 281 -0.57 -18.47 4.85
CA ILE A 281 -0.99 -19.83 5.25
C ILE A 281 -0.52 -20.15 6.67
N TYR A 282 0.71 -19.79 7.02
CA TYR A 282 1.22 -19.98 8.38
C TYR A 282 0.37 -19.24 9.43
N HIS A 283 0.01 -17.97 9.18
CA HIS A 283 -0.83 -17.21 10.11
C HIS A 283 -2.29 -17.68 10.16
N GLN A 284 -2.81 -18.25 9.08
CA GLN A 284 -4.11 -18.92 9.08
C GLN A 284 -4.08 -20.18 9.95
N TYR A 285 -2.98 -20.94 9.87
CA TYR A 285 -2.79 -22.14 10.66
C TYR A 285 -2.52 -21.85 12.14
N SER A 286 -1.76 -20.80 12.46
CA SER A 286 -1.50 -20.39 13.86
C SER A 286 -2.72 -19.77 14.56
N GLY A 287 -3.75 -19.40 13.80
CA GLY A 287 -4.97 -18.77 14.32
C GLY A 287 -4.90 -17.25 14.43
N ASP A 288 -3.79 -16.63 14.01
CA ASP A 288 -3.62 -15.17 14.03
C ASP A 288 -4.48 -14.48 12.97
N MET A 289 -4.83 -15.21 11.91
CA MET A 289 -5.59 -14.71 10.78
C MET A 289 -6.71 -15.68 10.38
N LYS A 290 -7.87 -15.13 10.00
CA LYS A 290 -8.96 -15.95 9.45
C LYS A 290 -8.71 -16.25 7.98
N LEU A 291 -8.94 -17.50 7.58
CA LEU A 291 -9.02 -17.85 6.16
C LEU A 291 -10.22 -17.14 5.52
N ARG A 292 -9.99 -16.50 4.38
CA ARG A 292 -11.04 -15.85 3.60
C ARG A 292 -11.30 -16.63 2.31
N PRO A 293 -12.56 -16.76 1.84
CA PRO A 293 -12.88 -17.53 0.64
C PRO A 293 -12.08 -17.12 -0.60
N GLU A 294 -11.86 -15.82 -0.79
CA GLU A 294 -11.05 -15.26 -1.88
C GLU A 294 -9.60 -15.75 -1.88
N ASN A 295 -9.04 -16.13 -0.73
CA ASN A 295 -7.68 -16.68 -0.66
C ASN A 295 -7.54 -18.06 -1.31
N LEU A 296 -8.66 -18.72 -1.65
CA LEU A 296 -8.68 -20.01 -2.35
C LEU A 296 -8.65 -19.86 -3.87
N LEU A 297 -8.72 -18.64 -4.41
CA LEU A 297 -8.72 -18.41 -5.87
C LEU A 297 -7.50 -19.01 -6.60
N PRO A 298 -6.24 -18.90 -6.10
CA PRO A 298 -5.10 -19.56 -6.71
C PRO A 298 -5.17 -21.10 -6.67
N VAL A 299 -5.87 -21.66 -5.67
CA VAL A 299 -6.11 -23.11 -5.57
C VAL A 299 -7.14 -23.55 -6.61
N VAL A 300 -8.20 -22.77 -6.80
CA VAL A 300 -9.20 -23.01 -7.85
C VAL A 300 -8.54 -22.92 -9.23
N GLU A 301 -7.70 -21.92 -9.46
CA GLU A 301 -6.91 -21.79 -10.68
C GLU A 301 -6.05 -23.04 -10.94
N PHE A 302 -5.30 -23.50 -9.93
CA PHE A 302 -4.50 -24.72 -10.05
C PHE A 302 -5.35 -25.96 -10.39
N ILE A 303 -6.50 -26.13 -9.73
CA ILE A 303 -7.42 -27.25 -10.03
C ILE A 303 -7.90 -27.18 -11.49
N LEU A 304 -8.25 -26.00 -11.98
CA LEU A 304 -8.68 -25.82 -13.38
C LEU A 304 -7.54 -26.15 -14.35
N MET A 305 -6.32 -25.73 -14.06
CA MET A 305 -5.15 -26.11 -14.86
C MET A 305 -4.94 -27.63 -14.85
N ALA A 306 -5.09 -28.29 -13.70
CA ALA A 306 -4.94 -29.73 -13.55
C ALA A 306 -5.98 -30.56 -14.32
N VAL A 307 -7.17 -30.00 -14.55
CA VAL A 307 -8.22 -30.62 -15.39
C VAL A 307 -7.87 -30.55 -16.89
N VAL A 308 -7.14 -29.52 -17.32
CA VAL A 308 -6.86 -29.26 -18.75
C VAL A 308 -5.52 -29.84 -19.20
N SER A 309 -4.50 -29.83 -18.35
CA SER A 309 -3.17 -30.38 -18.68
C SER A 309 -3.18 -31.91 -18.79
N SER A 310 -2.16 -32.49 -19.44
CA SER A 310 -2.03 -33.95 -19.58
C SER A 310 -1.89 -34.70 -18.25
N SER A 311 -1.41 -34.01 -17.20
CA SER A 311 -1.23 -34.56 -15.87
C SER A 311 -1.20 -33.45 -14.81
N VAL A 312 -1.54 -33.81 -13.58
CA VAL A 312 -1.42 -32.93 -12.40
C VAL A 312 0.02 -32.41 -12.22
N GLY A 313 1.02 -33.26 -12.52
CA GLY A 313 2.43 -32.87 -12.45
C GLY A 313 2.82 -31.81 -13.48
N MET A 314 2.26 -31.85 -14.69
CA MET A 314 2.47 -30.80 -15.69
C MET A 314 1.76 -29.51 -15.27
N ALA A 315 0.50 -29.59 -14.84
CA ALA A 315 -0.25 -28.43 -14.35
C ALA A 315 0.49 -27.72 -13.20
N PHE A 316 1.09 -28.48 -12.28
CA PHE A 316 1.87 -27.91 -11.18
C PHE A 316 3.09 -27.14 -11.68
N ARG A 317 3.84 -27.69 -12.66
CA ARG A 317 5.00 -26.99 -13.25
C ARG A 317 4.58 -25.70 -13.95
N LEU A 318 3.50 -25.74 -14.74
CA LEU A 318 2.96 -24.58 -15.43
C LEU A 318 2.49 -23.52 -14.41
N TRP A 319 1.75 -23.93 -13.39
CA TRP A 319 1.24 -23.04 -12.33
C TRP A 319 2.38 -22.36 -11.56
N VAL A 320 3.45 -23.08 -11.24
CA VAL A 320 4.65 -22.50 -10.62
C VAL A 320 5.29 -21.45 -11.54
N VAL A 321 5.52 -21.77 -12.82
CA VAL A 321 6.13 -20.82 -13.76
C VAL A 321 5.24 -19.59 -14.00
N LEU A 322 3.93 -19.78 -14.07
CA LEU A 322 2.93 -18.71 -14.16
C LEU A 322 3.13 -17.71 -13.01
N HIS A 323 3.12 -18.21 -11.79
CA HIS A 323 3.23 -17.37 -10.59
C HIS A 323 4.63 -16.78 -10.42
N MET A 324 5.68 -17.44 -10.89
CA MET A 324 7.02 -16.87 -10.96
C MET A 324 7.08 -15.65 -11.89
N ALA A 325 6.49 -15.75 -13.09
CA ALA A 325 6.43 -14.64 -14.03
C ALA A 325 5.55 -13.49 -13.51
N CYS A 326 4.41 -13.82 -12.91
CA CYS A 326 3.52 -12.86 -12.23
C CYS A 326 4.24 -12.13 -11.09
N SER A 327 4.97 -12.87 -10.25
CA SER A 327 5.74 -12.34 -9.12
C SER A 327 6.85 -11.41 -9.60
N TYR A 328 7.56 -11.79 -10.65
CA TYR A 328 8.59 -10.95 -11.23
C TYR A 328 8.02 -9.64 -11.79
N TRP A 329 6.91 -9.72 -12.55
CA TRP A 329 6.23 -8.52 -13.07
C TRP A 329 5.81 -7.58 -11.95
N PHE A 330 5.10 -8.11 -10.94
CA PHE A 330 4.60 -7.31 -9.83
C PHE A 330 5.73 -6.65 -9.04
N ALA A 331 6.74 -7.43 -8.64
CA ALA A 331 7.86 -6.93 -7.86
C ALA A 331 8.71 -5.93 -8.67
N ALA A 332 8.94 -6.19 -9.96
CA ALA A 332 9.67 -5.26 -10.82
C ALA A 332 8.94 -3.91 -10.94
N ILE A 333 7.61 -3.89 -11.07
CA ILE A 333 6.87 -2.63 -11.13
C ILE A 333 6.79 -1.97 -9.74
N GLY A 334 6.33 -2.69 -8.71
CA GLY A 334 6.06 -2.13 -7.38
C GLY A 334 7.32 -1.67 -6.65
N VAL A 335 8.40 -2.45 -6.70
CA VAL A 335 9.65 -2.14 -5.98
C VAL A 335 10.53 -1.16 -6.78
N VAL A 336 10.48 -1.17 -8.12
CA VAL A 336 11.42 -0.37 -8.92
C VAL A 336 10.86 0.99 -9.32
N VAL A 337 9.54 1.15 -9.44
CA VAL A 337 9.00 2.21 -10.33
C VAL A 337 8.20 3.31 -9.61
N ALA A 338 8.06 3.31 -8.27
CA ALA A 338 7.20 4.31 -7.63
C ALA A 338 7.60 4.91 -6.27
N HIS A 339 8.49 4.31 -5.47
CA HIS A 339 8.70 4.77 -4.08
C HIS A 339 10.15 4.86 -3.62
N HIS A 340 11.13 4.55 -4.47
CA HIS A 340 12.53 4.50 -4.05
C HIS A 340 13.44 5.28 -5.00
N HIS A 341 13.87 6.46 -4.55
CA HIS A 341 14.80 7.34 -5.24
C HIS A 341 15.56 8.19 -4.20
N PRO A 342 16.83 8.59 -4.41
CA PRO A 342 17.56 9.43 -3.46
C PRO A 342 16.92 10.80 -3.21
N ASP A 343 16.18 11.31 -4.18
CA ASP A 343 15.49 12.62 -4.14
C ASP A 343 14.06 12.58 -3.57
N ILE A 344 13.61 11.41 -3.09
CA ILE A 344 12.34 11.30 -2.36
C ILE A 344 12.59 10.91 -0.92
N TYR A 345 11.69 11.34 -0.06
CA TYR A 345 11.81 11.15 1.37
C TYR A 345 11.80 9.66 1.75
N HIS A 346 12.76 9.28 2.59
CA HIS A 346 12.75 8.03 3.35
C HIS A 346 13.05 8.33 4.82
N GLN A 347 12.50 7.51 5.73
CA GLN A 347 12.80 7.63 7.16
C GLN A 347 14.30 7.70 7.41
N GLY A 348 14.72 8.73 8.14
CA GLY A 348 16.11 9.05 8.42
C GLY A 348 16.58 10.31 7.68
N ASP A 349 16.04 10.57 6.49
CA ASP A 349 16.24 11.85 5.80
C ASP A 349 15.59 13.00 6.58
N ALA A 350 16.07 14.22 6.35
CA ALA A 350 15.44 15.43 6.86
C ALA A 350 14.02 15.55 6.31
N MET A 351 13.05 15.66 7.20
CA MET A 351 11.65 15.87 6.85
C MET A 351 11.38 17.37 6.72
N ARG A 352 10.47 17.75 5.80
CA ARG A 352 9.98 19.14 5.71
C ARG A 352 9.46 19.65 7.06
N GLU A 353 9.58 20.95 7.29
CA GLU A 353 9.09 21.61 8.51
C GLU A 353 7.55 21.58 8.58
N ASP A 354 6.90 22.02 7.49
CA ASP A 354 5.45 21.94 7.34
C ASP A 354 4.99 20.48 7.24
N LYS A 355 4.24 20.03 8.24
CA LYS A 355 3.74 18.64 8.35
C LYS A 355 2.39 18.43 7.69
N ASP A 356 1.94 19.32 6.79
CA ASP A 356 0.76 19.06 5.96
C ASP A 356 0.89 17.68 5.29
N TRP A 357 -0.13 16.84 5.49
CA TRP A 357 -0.08 15.44 5.05
C TRP A 357 0.13 15.33 3.54
N GLY A 358 -0.55 16.16 2.74
CA GLY A 358 -0.47 16.07 1.28
C GLY A 358 0.90 16.48 0.77
N LEU A 359 1.49 17.50 1.38
CA LEU A 359 2.87 17.90 1.14
C LEU A 359 3.88 16.79 1.46
N CYS A 360 3.70 16.09 2.58
CA CYS A 360 4.56 14.95 2.94
C CYS A 360 4.39 13.77 1.98
N GLN A 361 3.18 13.51 1.48
CA GLN A 361 2.98 12.50 0.43
C GLN A 361 3.75 12.85 -0.84
N LEU A 362 3.71 14.12 -1.28
CA LEU A 362 4.45 14.59 -2.45
C LEU A 362 5.97 14.51 -2.29
N ASP A 363 6.50 14.47 -1.06
CA ASP A 363 7.92 14.24 -0.83
C ASP A 363 8.34 12.79 -1.05
N ALA A 364 7.42 11.85 -0.86
CA ALA A 364 7.69 10.41 -0.87
C ALA A 364 7.36 9.72 -2.20
N VAL A 365 6.73 10.42 -3.16
CA VAL A 365 6.27 9.83 -4.43
C VAL A 365 6.62 10.69 -5.64
N ARG A 366 6.68 10.09 -6.83
CA ARG A 366 6.93 10.79 -8.10
C ARG A 366 6.06 10.23 -9.21
N ASP A 367 5.62 11.11 -10.10
CA ASP A 367 4.89 10.72 -11.30
C ASP A 367 5.83 10.54 -12.48
N ARG A 368 5.48 9.61 -13.37
CA ARG A 368 6.27 9.29 -14.57
C ARG A 368 5.76 10.02 -15.79
N VAL A 369 6.66 10.66 -16.53
CA VAL A 369 6.33 11.37 -17.78
C VAL A 369 5.70 10.43 -18.80
N GLU A 370 6.23 9.21 -18.94
CA GLU A 370 5.78 8.27 -19.98
C GLU A 370 4.44 7.61 -19.66
N VAL A 371 4.06 7.59 -18.38
CA VAL A 371 2.87 6.88 -17.89
C VAL A 371 1.69 7.82 -17.71
N THR A 372 1.93 9.00 -17.15
CA THR A 372 0.88 9.96 -16.82
C THR A 372 0.06 10.32 -18.05
N GLY A 373 -1.27 10.18 -17.96
CA GLY A 373 -2.20 10.47 -19.06
C GLY A 373 -2.44 9.32 -20.04
N ASN A 374 -1.77 8.17 -19.90
CA ASN A 374 -2.07 6.96 -20.65
C ASN A 374 -2.74 5.92 -19.75
N LEU A 375 -4.06 5.75 -19.90
CA LEU A 375 -4.85 4.85 -19.04
C LEU A 375 -4.32 3.41 -19.01
N PHE A 376 -3.82 2.89 -20.13
CA PHE A 376 -3.24 1.55 -20.20
C PHE A 376 -2.00 1.46 -19.32
N LEU A 377 -1.02 2.35 -19.53
CA LEU A 377 0.22 2.35 -18.76
C LEU A 377 -0.02 2.62 -17.28
N VAL A 378 -0.95 3.53 -16.96
CA VAL A 378 -1.35 3.82 -15.58
C VAL A 378 -1.88 2.55 -14.90
N SER A 379 -2.77 1.83 -15.57
CA SER A 379 -3.43 0.64 -15.01
C SER A 379 -2.48 -0.51 -14.72
N ILE A 380 -1.44 -0.71 -15.54
CA ILE A 380 -0.51 -1.84 -15.37
C ILE A 380 0.73 -1.50 -14.57
N SER A 381 0.92 -0.24 -14.18
CA SER A 381 2.19 0.19 -13.57
C SER A 381 2.10 1.08 -12.34
N PHE A 382 0.94 1.21 -11.69
CA PHE A 382 0.73 2.18 -10.60
C PHE A 382 1.06 3.62 -11.05
N GLY A 383 0.45 4.05 -12.17
CA GLY A 383 0.61 5.41 -12.68
C GLY A 383 -0.16 6.46 -11.89
N ASP A 384 -0.03 7.73 -12.27
CA ASP A 384 -0.65 8.88 -11.60
C ASP A 384 -0.42 8.90 -10.08
N HIS A 385 0.79 8.48 -9.69
CA HIS A 385 1.13 8.00 -8.35
C HIS A 385 0.85 9.04 -7.24
N SER A 386 1.17 10.30 -7.51
CA SER A 386 1.01 11.41 -6.59
C SER A 386 -0.46 11.68 -6.28
N LEU A 387 -1.31 11.72 -7.32
CA LEU A 387 -2.74 11.92 -7.14
C LEU A 387 -3.42 10.69 -6.57
N HIS A 388 -2.95 9.49 -6.93
CA HIS A 388 -3.41 8.24 -6.35
C HIS A 388 -3.14 8.19 -4.84
N HIS A 389 -1.96 8.59 -4.38
CA HIS A 389 -1.66 8.69 -2.94
C HIS A 389 -2.50 9.75 -2.23
N LEU A 390 -2.72 10.89 -2.86
CA LEU A 390 -3.54 11.97 -2.27
C LEU A 390 -5.04 11.64 -2.22
N PHE A 391 -5.53 10.85 -3.18
CA PHE A 391 -6.94 10.52 -3.37
C PHE A 391 -7.15 9.04 -3.76
N PRO A 392 -6.77 8.06 -2.92
CA PRO A 392 -6.69 6.65 -3.31
C PRO A 392 -8.05 6.04 -3.69
N THR A 393 -9.14 6.60 -3.18
CA THR A 393 -10.50 6.14 -3.47
C THR A 393 -11.07 6.68 -4.80
N VAL A 394 -10.31 7.53 -5.50
CA VAL A 394 -10.66 8.03 -6.84
C VAL A 394 -10.02 7.12 -7.87
N ASP A 395 -10.85 6.58 -8.76
CA ASP A 395 -10.37 5.71 -9.82
C ASP A 395 -9.33 6.39 -10.71
N HIS A 396 -8.29 5.66 -11.10
CA HIS A 396 -7.21 6.18 -11.95
C HIS A 396 -7.72 6.83 -13.25
N SER A 397 -8.82 6.34 -13.84
CA SER A 397 -9.42 6.97 -15.03
C SER A 397 -10.05 8.35 -14.78
N LYS A 398 -10.11 8.81 -13.53
CA LYS A 398 -10.62 10.12 -13.12
C LYS A 398 -9.51 11.10 -12.71
N LEU A 399 -8.32 10.62 -12.39
CA LEU A 399 -7.18 11.45 -11.99
C LEU A 399 -6.75 12.49 -13.06
N PRO A 400 -6.84 12.21 -14.38
CA PRO A 400 -6.59 13.23 -15.41
C PRO A 400 -7.40 14.52 -15.27
N TYR A 401 -8.63 14.45 -14.73
CA TYR A 401 -9.46 15.65 -14.50
C TYR A 401 -9.00 16.49 -13.30
N ILE A 402 -8.16 15.93 -12.43
CA ILE A 402 -7.67 16.57 -11.20
C ILE A 402 -6.31 17.26 -11.43
N TYR A 403 -5.48 16.74 -12.35
CA TYR A 403 -4.14 17.30 -12.61
C TYR A 403 -4.10 18.82 -12.80
N PRO A 404 -5.00 19.47 -13.57
CA PRO A 404 -4.94 20.92 -13.74
C PRO A 404 -5.01 21.68 -12.41
N VAL A 405 -5.95 21.31 -11.54
CA VAL A 405 -6.14 21.98 -10.25
C VAL A 405 -5.08 21.60 -9.23
N PHE A 406 -4.54 20.39 -9.34
CA PHE A 406 -3.38 19.95 -8.57
C PHE A 406 -2.14 20.79 -8.90
N MET A 407 -1.81 20.96 -10.18
CA MET A 407 -0.66 21.75 -10.61
C MET A 407 -0.80 23.23 -10.22
N GLU A 408 -2.01 23.79 -10.33
CA GLU A 408 -2.32 25.13 -9.84
C GLU A 408 -2.08 25.25 -8.33
N THR A 409 -2.57 24.29 -7.54
CA THR A 409 -2.38 24.30 -6.08
C THR A 409 -0.91 24.12 -5.70
N CYS A 410 -0.15 23.27 -6.40
CA CYS A 410 1.30 23.17 -6.22
C CYS A 410 1.99 24.51 -6.45
N LYS A 411 1.58 25.29 -7.46
CA LYS A 411 2.12 26.62 -7.73
C LYS A 411 1.79 27.61 -6.61
N GLU A 412 0.56 27.61 -6.11
CA GLU A 412 0.12 28.49 -5.01
C GLU A 412 0.92 28.27 -3.72
N PHE A 413 1.25 27.02 -3.41
CA PHE A 413 2.05 26.64 -2.24
C PHE A 413 3.56 26.61 -2.51
N GLY A 414 4.00 27.04 -3.69
CA GLY A 414 5.42 27.07 -4.06
C GLY A 414 6.08 25.68 -4.17
N VAL A 415 5.29 24.61 -4.27
CA VAL A 415 5.74 23.21 -4.37
C VAL A 415 6.33 22.95 -5.77
N PRO A 416 7.63 22.65 -5.89
CA PRO A 416 8.27 22.42 -7.18
C PRO A 416 7.97 21.00 -7.70
N PHE A 417 6.70 20.70 -7.99
CA PHE A 417 6.29 19.40 -8.52
C PHE A 417 6.93 19.14 -9.89
N LYS A 418 7.54 17.96 -10.05
CA LYS A 418 8.18 17.53 -11.30
C LYS A 418 7.91 16.06 -11.55
N PHE A 419 7.65 15.76 -12.81
CA PHE A 419 7.67 14.39 -13.31
C PHE A 419 9.12 13.89 -13.43
N MET A 420 9.29 12.57 -13.32
CA MET A 420 10.55 11.87 -13.59
C MET A 420 10.37 10.90 -14.75
N ARG A 421 11.45 10.55 -15.43
CA ARG A 421 11.43 9.45 -16.41
C ARG A 421 11.44 8.12 -15.68
N THR A 422 10.84 7.12 -16.32
CA THR A 422 10.87 5.74 -15.81
C THR A 422 12.31 5.25 -15.62
N SER A 423 13.23 5.60 -16.52
CA SER A 423 14.65 5.25 -16.40
C SER A 423 15.33 5.89 -15.18
N GLU A 424 14.95 7.12 -14.83
CA GLU A 424 15.51 7.84 -13.67
C GLU A 424 15.08 7.15 -12.37
N LEU A 425 13.81 6.73 -12.27
CA LEU A 425 13.32 5.98 -11.11
C LEU A 425 13.98 4.62 -10.97
N ILE A 426 14.16 3.88 -12.09
CA ILE A 426 14.86 2.59 -12.07
C ILE A 426 16.28 2.75 -11.53
N ILE A 427 17.05 3.72 -12.06
CA ILE A 427 18.42 3.99 -11.57
C ILE A 427 18.39 4.44 -10.11
N GLY A 428 17.48 5.36 -9.78
CA GLY A 428 17.31 5.89 -8.44
C GLY A 428 17.04 4.83 -7.39
N LYS A 429 16.23 3.82 -7.69
CA LYS A 429 15.99 2.70 -6.78
C LYS A 429 17.29 2.00 -6.36
N TYR A 430 18.19 1.76 -7.30
CA TYR A 430 19.49 1.14 -7.00
C TYR A 430 20.43 2.09 -6.24
N LEU A 431 20.42 3.38 -6.58
CA LEU A 431 21.15 4.40 -5.83
C LEU A 431 20.64 4.50 -4.38
N GLN A 432 19.33 4.37 -4.16
CA GLN A 432 18.71 4.39 -2.83
C GLN A 432 19.09 3.15 -2.01
N LEU A 433 19.12 1.96 -2.62
CA LEU A 433 19.64 0.75 -1.97
C LEU A 433 21.11 0.94 -1.55
N ALA A 434 21.91 1.56 -2.40
CA ALA A 434 23.31 1.86 -2.11
C ALA A 434 23.52 2.99 -1.10
N LYS A 435 22.54 3.87 -0.88
CA LYS A 435 22.62 5.00 0.06
C LYS A 435 22.60 4.50 1.50
N ASN A 436 23.58 4.95 2.30
CA ASN A 436 23.70 4.65 3.73
C ASN A 436 23.88 5.92 4.59
N THR A 437 23.72 7.09 3.98
CA THR A 437 23.78 8.39 4.65
C THR A 437 22.49 9.14 4.39
N PRO A 438 21.80 9.65 5.42
CA PRO A 438 20.59 10.43 5.21
C PRO A 438 20.83 11.75 4.48
N ASN A 439 19.82 12.23 3.77
CA ASN A 439 19.78 13.58 3.22
C ASN A 439 19.56 14.56 4.37
N VAL A 440 20.37 15.61 4.42
CA VAL A 440 20.25 16.68 5.42
C VAL A 440 19.19 17.73 5.06
N ASN A 441 18.77 17.77 3.79
CA ASN A 441 17.75 18.69 3.29
C ASN A 441 16.51 17.89 2.88
N PRO A 442 15.30 18.41 3.15
CA PRO A 442 14.07 17.77 2.70
C PRO A 442 13.94 17.82 1.17
N PRO A 443 13.16 16.91 0.56
CA PRO A 443 12.90 16.94 -0.87
C PRO A 443 12.35 18.29 -1.34
N GLY A 444 12.81 18.75 -2.51
CA GLY A 444 12.39 20.04 -3.06
C GLY A 444 12.98 21.28 -2.37
N TYR A 445 13.91 21.12 -1.42
CA TYR A 445 14.67 22.23 -0.83
C TYR A 445 15.33 23.08 -1.92
N LYS A 446 14.99 24.37 -1.95
CA LYS A 446 15.66 25.35 -2.81
C LYS A 446 16.84 25.90 -2.00
N SER A 447 18.07 25.63 -2.42
CA SER A 447 19.22 26.38 -1.90
C SER A 447 19.00 27.85 -2.25
N SER A 448 18.90 28.70 -1.23
CA SER A 448 18.86 30.16 -1.35
C SER A 448 20.09 30.69 -2.07
#